data_AF-A0AAU6WUM8-F1
#
_entry.id   AF-A0AAU6WUM8-F1
#
_cell.length_a   1.000
_cell.length_b   1.000
_cell.length_c   1.000
_cell.angle_alpha   90.00
_cell.angle_beta   90.00
_cell.angle_gamma   90.00
#
_symmetry.space_group_name_H-M   'P 1'
#
loop_
_entity.id
_entity.type
_entity.pdbx_description
1 polymer ?
#
loop_
_entity_poly.entity_id
_entity_poly.type
_entity_poly.pdbx_seq_one_letter_code
_entity_poly.pdbx_strand_id
1 'polypeptide(L)'
;MSTDCSGFNNGIEEIPNKIKVSLDNSKIYHIGDTITIRGHVSVNGLNLVSKDSVKLKGNPLFMISVSKLIQGQASYNLQYALNKFKIISKNFQIDNYVNCPNSHLYVSATEDMTSKLFRYEIKLIPQETGDFSICFGENFSLQNNKKARPSSKLSGLRS
;
A
#
# COMPACT_ATOMS: atom_id res chain seq x y z
N MET A 1 1.17 2.30 -47.97
CA MET A 1 0.41 1.99 -46.75
C MET A 1 1.00 2.83 -45.63
N SER A 2 0.25 3.81 -45.14
CA SER A 2 0.70 4.70 -44.06
C SER A 2 0.56 3.99 -42.72
N THR A 3 1.68 3.69 -42.05
CA THR A 3 1.71 3.26 -40.65
C THR A 3 1.55 4.50 -39.78
N ASP A 4 0.32 4.99 -39.70
CA ASP A 4 -0.03 6.02 -38.73
C ASP A 4 -0.53 5.35 -37.44
N CYS A 5 0.37 5.25 -36.45
CA CYS A 5 0.06 4.77 -35.11
C CYS A 5 -0.44 5.90 -34.17
N SER A 6 -0.84 7.07 -34.71
CA SER A 6 -1.33 8.19 -33.90
C SER A 6 -2.72 7.99 -33.26
N GLY A 7 -3.39 6.88 -33.56
CA GLY A 7 -4.76 6.60 -33.12
C GLY A 7 -4.94 6.09 -31.68
N PHE A 8 -3.88 5.78 -30.93
CA PHE A 8 -4.00 5.34 -29.54
C PHE A 8 -3.60 6.44 -28.56
N ASN A 9 -4.38 7.52 -28.52
CA ASN A 9 -4.49 8.33 -27.31
C ASN A 9 -5.28 7.54 -26.25
N ASN A 10 -4.67 6.50 -25.69
CA ASN A 10 -5.08 5.96 -24.37
C ASN A 10 -4.53 6.87 -23.27
N GLY A 11 -4.62 8.19 -23.47
CA GLY A 11 -4.39 9.15 -22.41
C GLY A 11 -5.42 8.84 -21.34
N ILE A 12 -4.96 8.51 -20.13
CA ILE A 12 -5.84 8.34 -18.99
C ILE A 12 -6.55 9.69 -18.81
N GLU A 13 -7.77 9.81 -19.34
CA GLU A 13 -8.52 11.08 -19.30
C GLU A 13 -9.01 11.40 -17.89
N GLU A 14 -9.03 10.40 -17.01
CA GLU A 14 -9.55 10.48 -15.65
C GLU A 14 -8.42 10.23 -14.64
N ILE A 15 -8.05 11.26 -13.87
CA ILE A 15 -7.07 11.12 -12.78
C ILE A 15 -7.82 10.76 -11.49
N PRO A 16 -7.57 9.59 -10.88
CA PRO A 16 -8.19 9.23 -9.61
C PRO A 16 -7.63 10.08 -8.47
N ASN A 17 -8.48 10.31 -7.47
CA ASN A 17 -8.04 10.94 -6.23
C ASN A 17 -7.04 10.05 -5.46
N LYS A 18 -6.22 10.65 -4.60
CA LYS A 18 -5.32 9.89 -3.72
C LYS A 18 -6.13 9.10 -2.70
N ILE A 19 -5.77 7.83 -2.52
CA ILE A 19 -6.37 6.96 -1.50
C ILE A 19 -5.94 7.46 -0.12
N LYS A 20 -6.92 7.65 0.77
CA LYS A 20 -6.70 7.97 2.18
C LYS A 20 -6.69 6.69 2.99
N VAL A 21 -5.63 6.46 3.74
CA VAL A 21 -5.43 5.25 4.55
C VAL A 21 -5.58 5.61 6.03
N SER A 22 -6.26 4.74 6.77
CA SER A 22 -6.36 4.77 8.22
C SER A 22 -5.77 3.47 8.77
N LEU A 23 -4.76 3.64 9.62
CA LEU A 23 -4.05 2.58 10.33
C LEU A 23 -3.63 3.12 11.70
N ASP A 24 -3.76 2.30 12.73
CA ASP A 24 -3.22 2.62 14.05
C ASP A 24 -1.73 2.24 14.08
N ASN A 25 -0.86 3.23 13.93
CA ASN A 25 0.61 3.05 13.98
C ASN A 25 1.20 3.26 15.37
N SER A 26 0.36 3.46 16.40
CA SER A 26 0.82 3.66 17.78
C SER A 26 1.09 2.34 18.52
N LYS A 27 0.67 1.22 17.95
CA LYS A 27 0.76 -0.11 18.54
C LYS A 27 1.98 -0.88 18.08
N ILE A 28 2.56 -1.60 19.02
CA ILE A 28 3.46 -2.71 18.72
C ILE A 28 2.58 -3.93 18.48
N TYR A 29 2.71 -4.53 17.30
CA TYR A 29 1.96 -5.71 16.90
C TYR A 29 2.76 -6.98 17.23
N HIS A 30 2.08 -7.98 17.77
CA HIS A 30 2.62 -9.31 18.08
C HIS A 30 2.11 -10.35 17.08
N ILE A 31 2.69 -11.54 17.12
CA ILE A 31 2.16 -12.68 16.36
C ILE A 31 0.70 -12.92 16.76
N GLY A 32 -0.17 -13.10 15.77
CA GLY A 32 -1.61 -13.31 15.98
C GLY A 32 -2.44 -12.04 16.12
N ASP A 33 -1.82 -10.87 16.34
CA ASP A 33 -2.55 -9.60 16.33
C ASP A 33 -3.11 -9.31 14.93
N THR A 34 -4.25 -8.62 14.87
CA THR A 34 -4.85 -8.22 13.59
C THR A 34 -4.50 -6.79 13.25
N ILE A 35 -3.63 -6.61 12.25
CA ILE A 35 -3.35 -5.30 11.64
C ILE A 35 -4.49 -5.00 10.66
N THR A 36 -5.44 -4.15 11.05
CA THR A 36 -6.54 -3.74 10.18
C THR A 36 -6.17 -2.46 9.45
N ILE A 37 -6.13 -2.53 8.12
CA ILE A 37 -5.85 -1.39 7.25
C ILE A 37 -7.14 -1.06 6.52
N ARG A 38 -7.56 0.21 6.61
CA ARG A 38 -8.72 0.73 5.89
C ARG A 38 -8.30 1.83 4.94
N GLY A 39 -8.81 1.78 3.73
CA GLY A 39 -8.60 2.81 2.72
C GLY A 39 -9.93 3.36 2.23
N HIS A 40 -9.94 4.60 1.77
CA HIS A 40 -11.04 5.11 0.97
C HIS A 40 -10.57 6.12 -0.07
N VAL A 41 -11.32 6.23 -1.16
CA VAL A 41 -11.14 7.24 -2.21
C VAL A 41 -12.50 7.61 -2.79
N SER A 42 -12.64 8.82 -3.31
CA SER A 42 -13.88 9.21 -3.99
C SER A 42 -14.13 8.31 -5.21
N VAL A 43 -15.40 8.01 -5.48
CA VAL A 43 -15.79 7.38 -6.75
C VAL A 43 -15.59 8.30 -7.94
N ASN A 44 -15.36 9.59 -7.70
CA ASN A 44 -15.07 10.56 -8.75
C ASN A 44 -13.57 10.85 -8.84
N GLY A 45 -13.12 11.13 -10.06
CA GLY A 45 -11.79 11.64 -10.40
C GLY A 45 -11.89 12.95 -11.19
N LEU A 46 -10.74 13.52 -11.55
CA LEU A 46 -10.65 14.70 -12.41
C LEU A 46 -10.62 14.27 -13.87
N ASN A 47 -11.59 14.73 -14.68
CA ASN A 47 -11.49 14.63 -16.14
C ASN A 47 -10.54 15.72 -16.67
N LEU A 48 -9.49 15.35 -17.38
CA LEU A 48 -8.48 16.29 -17.88
C LEU A 48 -8.96 17.16 -19.03
N VAL A 49 -9.98 16.73 -19.78
CA VAL A 49 -10.53 17.44 -20.93
C VAL A 49 -11.56 18.47 -20.48
N SER A 50 -12.59 18.05 -19.74
CA SER A 50 -13.64 18.95 -19.28
C SER A 50 -13.25 19.76 -18.03
N LYS A 51 -12.19 19.35 -17.32
CA LYS A 51 -11.78 19.87 -16.00
C LYS A 51 -12.82 19.67 -14.89
N ASP A 52 -13.77 18.75 -15.09
CA ASP A 52 -14.81 18.45 -14.10
C ASP A 52 -14.52 17.20 -13.27
N SER A 53 -15.26 17.06 -12.17
CA SER A 53 -15.32 15.83 -11.40
C SER A 53 -16.27 14.84 -12.07
N VAL A 54 -15.74 13.70 -12.54
CA VAL A 54 -16.50 12.64 -13.21
C VAL A 54 -16.36 11.32 -12.46
N LYS A 55 -17.39 10.46 -12.54
CA LYS A 55 -17.34 9.13 -11.94
C LYS A 55 -16.28 8.28 -12.67
N LEU A 56 -15.35 7.71 -11.91
CA LEU A 56 -14.32 6.82 -12.43
C LEU A 56 -14.93 5.53 -12.97
N LYS A 57 -14.42 5.06 -14.10
CA LYS A 57 -14.78 3.75 -14.64
C LYS A 57 -14.00 2.62 -13.94
N GLY A 58 -14.71 1.53 -13.64
CA GLY A 58 -14.12 0.33 -13.04
C GLY A 58 -14.01 0.37 -11.52
N ASN A 59 -13.33 -0.64 -10.96
CA ASN A 59 -13.15 -0.78 -9.52
C ASN A 59 -11.64 -0.64 -9.20
N PRO A 60 -11.21 0.47 -8.59
CA PRO A 60 -9.79 0.72 -8.38
C PRO A 60 -9.18 -0.30 -7.42
N LEU A 61 -7.95 -0.74 -7.71
CA LEU A 61 -7.18 -1.62 -6.85
C LEU A 61 -6.32 -0.81 -5.88
N PHE A 62 -6.21 -1.29 -4.64
CA PHE A 62 -5.30 -0.75 -3.65
C PHE A 62 -4.09 -1.66 -3.51
N MET A 63 -2.92 -1.15 -3.90
CA MET A 63 -1.66 -1.89 -3.88
C MET A 63 -0.96 -1.77 -2.53
N ILE A 64 -0.55 -2.91 -2.00
CA ILE A 64 0.13 -3.06 -0.73
C ILE A 64 1.40 -3.87 -0.97
N SER A 65 2.52 -3.38 -0.48
CA SER A 65 3.78 -4.12 -0.49
C SER A 65 4.21 -4.40 0.94
N VAL A 66 4.77 -5.58 1.19
CA VAL A 66 5.30 -5.96 2.48
C VAL A 66 6.75 -6.41 2.28
N SER A 67 7.65 -5.86 3.07
CA SER A 67 9.08 -6.15 3.04
C SER A 67 9.54 -6.59 4.41
N LYS A 68 10.36 -7.65 4.49
CA LYS A 68 11.15 -7.94 5.69
C LYS A 68 12.44 -7.12 5.63
N LEU A 69 12.71 -6.37 6.68
CA LEU A 69 13.95 -5.63 6.84
C LEU A 69 15.01 -6.58 7.42
N ILE A 70 16.14 -6.70 6.74
CA ILE A 70 17.26 -7.53 7.21
C ILE A 70 18.37 -6.59 7.67
N GLN A 71 18.76 -6.69 8.94
CA GLN A 71 19.78 -5.82 9.51
C GLN A 71 21.11 -5.95 8.75
N GLY A 72 21.70 -4.82 8.36
CA GLY A 72 22.97 -4.79 7.64
C GLY A 72 22.89 -5.16 6.15
N GLN A 73 21.69 -5.35 5.61
CA GLN A 73 21.48 -5.59 4.19
C GLN A 73 20.54 -4.54 3.58
N ALA A 74 20.84 -4.11 2.35
CA ALA A 74 19.93 -3.29 1.55
C ALA A 74 18.82 -4.13 0.87
N SER A 75 18.90 -5.46 0.98
CA SER A 75 17.97 -6.39 0.32
C SER A 75 16.70 -6.62 1.14
N TYR A 76 15.57 -6.48 0.47
CA TYR A 76 14.22 -6.74 0.96
C TYR A 76 13.67 -8.00 0.27
N ASN A 77 13.12 -8.94 1.04
CA ASN A 77 12.47 -10.14 0.46
C ASN A 77 10.95 -10.00 0.53
N LEU A 78 10.36 -9.50 -0.56
CA LEU A 78 8.93 -9.21 -0.66
C LEU A 78 8.10 -10.50 -0.64
N GLN A 79 8.54 -11.53 -1.39
CA GLN A 79 7.88 -12.82 -1.46
C GLN A 79 7.79 -13.49 -0.09
N TYR A 80 8.92 -13.52 0.62
CA TYR A 80 8.98 -14.07 1.96
C TYR A 80 8.05 -13.32 2.89
N ALA A 81 8.06 -11.98 2.83
CA ALA A 81 7.34 -11.17 3.78
C ALA A 81 5.83 -11.34 3.68
N LEU A 82 5.23 -11.30 2.48
CA LEU A 82 3.79 -11.54 2.33
C LEU A 82 3.37 -12.94 2.79
N ASN A 83 4.22 -13.95 2.58
CA ASN A 83 3.96 -15.32 3.05
C ASN A 83 3.98 -15.48 4.58
N LYS A 84 4.44 -14.46 5.33
CA LYS A 84 4.41 -14.44 6.81
C LYS A 84 3.21 -13.73 7.40
N PHE A 85 2.24 -13.36 6.58
CA PHE A 85 0.97 -12.83 7.04
C PHE A 85 -0.17 -13.72 6.56
N LYS A 86 -1.08 -14.05 7.47
CA LYS A 86 -2.40 -14.49 7.05
C LYS A 86 -3.18 -13.26 6.59
N ILE A 87 -3.61 -13.28 5.33
CA ILE A 87 -4.35 -12.20 4.69
C ILE A 87 -5.86 -12.51 4.78
N ILE A 88 -6.63 -11.52 5.23
CA ILE A 88 -8.09 -11.58 5.23
C ILE A 88 -8.61 -10.33 4.50
N SER A 89 -9.22 -10.54 3.35
CA SER A 89 -9.89 -9.52 2.54
C SER A 89 -11.05 -10.16 1.77
N LYS A 90 -12.06 -9.36 1.42
CA LYS A 90 -13.21 -9.82 0.64
C LYS A 90 -12.81 -10.24 -0.78
N ASN A 91 -11.91 -9.47 -1.40
CA ASN A 91 -11.35 -9.78 -2.70
C ASN A 91 -9.93 -9.22 -2.77
N PHE A 92 -8.96 -10.09 -3.09
CA PHE A 92 -7.58 -9.70 -3.26
C PHE A 92 -6.87 -10.58 -4.27
N GLN A 93 -5.79 -10.06 -4.82
CA GLN A 93 -4.89 -10.76 -5.74
C GLN A 93 -3.45 -10.50 -5.29
N ILE A 94 -2.59 -11.51 -5.41
CA ILE A 94 -1.16 -11.36 -5.20
C ILE A 94 -0.52 -11.46 -6.57
N ASP A 95 0.40 -10.55 -6.88
CA ASP A 95 1.15 -10.65 -8.13
C ASP A 95 2.04 -11.89 -8.15
N ASN A 96 2.25 -12.44 -9.33
CA ASN A 96 3.13 -13.60 -9.50
C ASN A 96 4.05 -13.37 -10.71
N TYR A 97 4.80 -12.27 -10.65
CA TYR A 97 5.80 -11.98 -11.68
C TYR A 97 6.97 -12.96 -11.56
N VAL A 98 7.43 -13.51 -12.69
CA VAL A 98 8.53 -14.49 -12.74
C VAL A 98 9.79 -14.02 -12.00
N ASN A 99 10.10 -12.71 -12.08
CA ASN A 99 11.30 -12.13 -11.51
C ASN A 99 11.10 -11.53 -10.10
N CYS A 100 9.86 -11.39 -9.64
CA CYS A 100 9.48 -10.83 -8.33
C CYS A 100 8.11 -11.40 -7.91
N PRO A 101 8.03 -12.69 -7.60
CA PRO A 101 6.77 -13.31 -7.19
C PRO A 101 6.32 -12.75 -5.84
N ASN A 102 5.02 -12.54 -5.66
CA ASN A 102 4.41 -12.03 -4.44
C ASN A 102 5.09 -10.74 -3.92
N SER A 103 5.37 -9.80 -4.82
CA SER A 103 5.91 -8.49 -4.47
C SER A 103 4.84 -7.50 -4.02
N HIS A 104 3.61 -7.69 -4.50
CA HIS A 104 2.45 -6.84 -4.23
C HIS A 104 1.19 -7.64 -3.99
N LEU A 105 0.38 -7.10 -3.08
CA LEU A 105 -0.97 -7.51 -2.78
C LEU A 105 -1.92 -6.40 -3.25
N TYR A 106 -2.85 -6.75 -4.13
CA TYR A 106 -3.88 -5.87 -4.65
C TYR A 106 -5.21 -6.19 -3.98
N VAL A 107 -5.84 -5.20 -3.37
CA VAL A 107 -7.15 -5.32 -2.75
C VAL A 107 -8.18 -4.58 -3.58
N SER A 108 -9.26 -5.25 -3.96
CA SER A 108 -10.35 -4.59 -4.69
C SER A 108 -11.20 -3.73 -3.75
N ALA A 109 -11.66 -2.59 -4.24
CA ALA A 109 -12.56 -1.77 -3.47
C ALA A 109 -13.98 -2.37 -3.42
N THR A 110 -14.75 -1.94 -2.44
CA THR A 110 -16.21 -2.03 -2.45
C THR A 110 -16.76 -0.63 -2.63
N GLU A 111 -17.63 -0.45 -3.62
CA GLU A 111 -18.30 0.84 -3.85
C GLU A 111 -19.39 1.06 -2.79
N ASP A 112 -19.29 2.17 -2.06
CA ASP A 112 -20.31 2.69 -1.15
C ASP A 112 -21.05 3.83 -1.88
N MET A 113 -22.20 3.47 -2.47
CA MET A 113 -23.03 4.39 -3.24
C MET A 113 -23.59 5.54 -2.41
N THR A 114 -23.83 5.32 -1.11
CA THR A 114 -24.39 6.33 -0.21
C THR A 114 -23.36 7.42 0.06
N SER A 115 -22.12 7.03 0.36
CA SER A 115 -21.03 7.97 0.65
C SER A 115 -20.28 8.45 -0.59
N LYS A 116 -20.57 7.88 -1.77
CA LYS A 116 -19.81 8.09 -3.02
C LYS A 116 -18.31 7.82 -2.84
N LEU A 117 -17.99 6.71 -2.17
CA LEU A 117 -16.62 6.29 -1.89
C LEU A 117 -16.35 4.87 -2.38
N PHE A 118 -15.16 4.62 -2.90
CA PHE A 118 -14.57 3.29 -2.93
C PHE A 118 -13.91 3.03 -1.58
N ARG A 119 -14.25 1.91 -0.94
CA ARG A 119 -13.71 1.49 0.37
C ARG A 119 -12.86 0.24 0.25
N TYR A 120 -11.75 0.23 0.97
CA TYR A 120 -10.82 -0.89 1.06
C TYR A 120 -10.73 -1.35 2.51
N GLU A 121 -10.76 -2.65 2.73
CA GLU A 121 -10.41 -3.25 4.01
C GLU A 121 -9.55 -4.48 3.78
N ILE A 122 -8.44 -4.54 4.50
CA ILE A 122 -7.60 -5.71 4.58
C ILE A 122 -7.13 -5.89 6.02
N LYS A 123 -7.04 -7.15 6.43
CA LYS A 123 -6.47 -7.54 7.70
C LYS A 123 -5.27 -8.42 7.45
N LEU A 124 -4.15 -8.06 8.07
CA LEU A 124 -2.91 -8.83 8.06
C LEU A 124 -2.68 -9.35 9.47
N ILE A 125 -2.49 -10.66 9.59
CA ILE A 125 -2.18 -11.31 10.87
C ILE A 125 -0.74 -11.83 10.78
N PRO A 126 0.22 -11.25 11.53
CA PRO A 126 1.60 -11.71 11.52
C PRO A 126 1.68 -13.15 12.03
N GLN A 127 2.44 -13.99 11.32
CA GLN A 127 2.72 -15.39 11.68
C GLN A 127 4.15 -15.59 12.17
N GLU A 128 4.97 -14.55 12.12
CA GLU A 128 6.38 -14.57 12.49
C GLU A 128 6.80 -13.22 13.09
N THR A 129 7.76 -13.24 14.02
CA THR A 129 8.41 -12.04 14.53
C THR A 129 9.49 -11.55 13.58
N GLY A 130 9.61 -10.23 13.41
CA GLY A 130 10.70 -9.62 12.67
C GLY A 130 10.44 -8.14 12.41
N ASP A 131 11.43 -7.49 11.82
CA ASP A 131 11.27 -6.12 11.33
C ASP A 131 10.64 -6.17 9.93
N PHE A 132 9.45 -5.59 9.80
CA PHE A 132 8.68 -5.51 8.57
C PHE A 132 8.35 -4.06 8.25
N SER A 133 8.39 -3.75 6.96
CA SER A 133 7.86 -2.50 6.38
C SER A 133 6.65 -2.86 5.52
N ILE A 134 5.50 -2.26 5.81
CA ILE A 134 4.29 -2.38 5.00
C ILE A 134 4.06 -1.05 4.32
N CYS A 135 4.08 -1.01 3.00
CA CYS A 135 3.90 0.19 2.19
C CYS A 135 2.55 0.16 1.48
N PHE A 136 1.92 1.33 1.40
CA PHE A 136 0.56 1.53 0.89
C PHE A 136 0.58 2.61 -0.19
N GLY A 137 0.68 2.19 -1.45
CA GLY A 137 0.99 3.10 -2.55
C GLY A 137 2.23 3.96 -2.27
N GLU A 138 2.26 5.19 -2.80
CA GLU A 138 3.44 6.07 -2.72
C GLU A 138 3.54 6.91 -1.45
N ASN A 139 2.49 6.99 -0.63
CA ASN A 139 2.38 8.06 0.38
C ASN A 139 2.40 7.59 1.83
N PHE A 140 2.32 6.28 2.11
CA PHE A 140 2.23 5.80 3.49
C PHE A 140 2.97 4.48 3.68
N SER A 141 3.77 4.40 4.75
CA SER A 141 4.44 3.17 5.16
C SER A 141 4.34 2.98 6.68
N LEU A 142 4.18 1.74 7.11
CA LEU A 142 4.31 1.30 8.50
C LEU A 142 5.63 0.54 8.62
N GLN A 143 6.49 0.96 9.53
CA GLN A 143 7.68 0.19 9.92
C GLN A 143 7.59 -0.11 11.42
N ASN A 144 7.79 -1.37 11.79
CA ASN A 144 7.84 -1.78 13.20
C ASN A 144 9.27 -1.81 13.76
N ASN A 145 10.23 -1.23 13.05
CA ASN A 145 11.58 -1.07 13.56
C ASN A 145 11.57 -0.06 14.72
N LYS A 146 12.27 -0.36 15.80
CA LYS A 146 12.52 0.66 16.83
C LYS A 146 13.18 1.86 16.14
N LYS A 147 12.64 3.06 16.32
CA LYS A 147 13.47 4.28 16.20
C LYS A 147 14.71 3.99 17.04
N ALA A 148 15.87 3.87 16.39
CA ALA A 148 17.14 3.95 17.10
C ALA A 148 17.02 5.19 18.00
N ARG A 149 17.26 5.01 19.31
CA ARG A 149 17.29 6.13 20.26
C ARG A 149 18.11 7.24 19.61
N PRO A 150 17.70 8.52 19.64
CA PRO A 150 18.68 9.58 19.47
C PRO A 150 19.74 9.29 20.54
N SER A 151 20.99 9.15 20.14
CA SER A 151 22.11 9.09 21.06
C SER A 151 22.02 10.35 21.92
N SER A 152 21.51 10.16 23.14
CA SER A 152 21.48 11.19 24.16
C SER A 152 22.91 11.64 24.40
N LYS A 153 23.14 12.95 24.27
CA LYS A 153 24.22 13.74 24.86
C LYS A 153 25.21 12.92 25.71
N LEU A 154 26.44 12.80 25.23
CA LEU A 154 27.61 12.79 26.11
C LEU A 154 27.97 14.26 26.38
N SER A 155 27.35 14.81 27.41
CA SER A 155 27.87 16.00 28.09
C SER A 155 28.98 15.57 29.05
N GLY A 156 30.18 16.09 28.85
CA GLY A 156 31.14 16.35 29.93
C GLY A 156 32.14 15.24 30.24
N LEU A 157 33.39 15.47 29.87
CA LEU A 157 34.52 15.28 30.78
C LEU A 157 35.55 16.37 30.50
N ARG A 158 35.73 17.20 31.53
CA ARG A 158 36.85 18.12 31.69
C ARG A 158 38.15 17.30 31.75
N SER A 159 39.19 17.84 31.13
CA SER A 159 40.49 18.12 31.75
C SER A 159 41.22 19.10 30.86
#